data_AF-N8Y6N9-F1
#
_entry.id   AF-N8Y6N9-F1
#
_cell.length_a   1.000
_cell.length_b   1.000
_cell.length_c   1.000
_cell.angle_alpha   90.00
_cell.angle_beta   90.00
_cell.angle_gamma   90.00
#
_symmetry.space_group_name_H-M   'P 1'
#
loop_
_entity.id
_entity.type
_entity.pdbx_description
1 polymer ?
#
loop_
_entity_poly.entity_id
_entity_poly.type
_entity_poly.pdbx_seq_one_letter_code
_entity_poly.pdbx_strand_id
1 'polypeptide(L)'
;MSKLVQILLSKQLTVNLGRDDQGEAKTIVLQPGLQEVEQDIAEHWFVKAHSQAITSSDALSGELQVALDAANAAIESLTNQSEAATDQINQLTDDLKNRDKEVADLKIQLAKAQQTQSEAAKPADSPADTETKTKGK
;
A
#
# COMPACT_ATOMS: atom_id res chain seq x y z
N MET A 1 -7.45 18.77 -39.87
CA MET A 1 -6.94 18.75 -38.49
C MET A 1 -5.44 18.59 -38.58
N SER A 2 -4.68 19.68 -38.47
CA SER A 2 -3.21 19.61 -38.47
C SER A 2 -2.74 18.92 -37.20
N LYS A 3 -1.80 17.97 -37.32
CA LYS A 3 -1.22 17.28 -36.16
C LYS A 3 -0.19 18.21 -35.51
N LEU A 4 -0.26 18.38 -34.19
CA LEU A 4 0.77 19.09 -33.43
C LEU A 4 1.89 18.14 -33.02
N VAL A 5 3.13 18.64 -33.09
CA VAL A 5 4.34 17.91 -32.69
C VAL A 5 5.26 18.82 -31.87
N GLN A 6 6.06 18.20 -31.00
CA GLN A 6 7.04 18.93 -30.19
C GLN A 6 8.41 18.92 -30.88
N ILE A 7 9.02 20.10 -30.95
CA ILE A 7 10.38 20.30 -31.41
C ILE A 7 11.16 21.10 -30.36
N LEU A 8 12.46 20.86 -30.26
CA LEU A 8 13.36 21.61 -29.40
C LEU A 8 14.27 22.50 -30.26
N LEU A 9 14.20 23.81 -30.02
CA LEU A 9 14.99 24.81 -30.71
C LEU A 9 16.09 25.36 -29.82
N SER A 10 17.34 25.34 -30.30
CA SER A 10 18.46 25.93 -29.55
C SER A 10 18.52 27.46 -29.67
N LYS A 11 17.90 28.03 -30.70
CA LYS A 11 17.90 29.47 -31.03
C LYS A 11 16.56 29.86 -31.65
N GLN A 12 16.23 31.14 -31.61
CA GLN A 12 15.06 31.68 -32.30
C GLN A 12 15.18 31.45 -33.82
N LEU A 13 14.08 31.05 -34.46
CA LEU A 13 14.00 30.88 -35.90
C LEU A 13 12.88 31.75 -36.46
N THR A 14 13.17 32.47 -37.55
CA THR A 14 12.15 33.11 -38.38
C THR A 14 12.01 32.29 -39.65
N VAL A 15 10.83 31.71 -39.86
CA VAL A 15 10.56 30.76 -40.94
C VAL A 15 9.54 31.38 -41.88
N ASN A 16 9.86 31.43 -43.18
CA ASN A 16 8.92 31.81 -44.20
C ASN A 16 8.27 30.54 -44.78
N LEU A 17 6.96 30.43 -44.63
CA LEU A 17 6.14 29.28 -45.05
C LEU A 17 5.48 29.51 -46.42
N GLY A 18 5.97 30.46 -47.22
CA GLY A 18 5.41 30.81 -48.51
C GLY A 18 4.41 31.96 -48.42
N ARG A 19 3.35 31.93 -49.25
CA ARG A 19 2.31 32.96 -49.30
C ARG A 19 0.98 32.41 -48.80
N ASP A 20 0.20 33.23 -48.13
CA ASP A 20 -1.16 32.92 -47.70
C ASP A 20 -2.19 33.12 -48.84
N ASP A 21 -3.47 32.85 -48.54
CA ASP A 21 -4.58 32.97 -49.50
C ASP A 21 -4.80 34.40 -50.03
N GLN A 22 -4.17 35.40 -49.41
CA GLN A 22 -4.20 36.80 -49.84
C GLN A 22 -2.92 37.20 -50.59
N GLY A 23 -1.98 36.28 -50.76
CA GLY A 23 -0.71 36.51 -51.44
C GLY A 23 0.35 37.15 -50.54
N GLU A 24 0.09 37.33 -49.25
CA GLU A 24 1.04 37.89 -48.27
C GLU A 24 1.99 36.80 -47.77
N ALA A 25 3.22 37.19 -47.43
CA ALA A 25 4.23 36.25 -46.97
C ALA A 25 3.89 35.71 -45.57
N LYS A 26 3.60 34.40 -45.48
CA LYS A 26 3.35 33.72 -44.20
C LYS A 26 4.66 33.50 -43.47
N THR A 27 4.99 34.40 -42.54
CA THR A 27 6.21 34.31 -41.72
C THR A 27 5.86 33.98 -40.29
N ILE A 28 6.56 33.02 -39.68
CA ILE A 28 6.40 32.66 -38.28
C ILE A 28 7.73 32.86 -37.54
N VAL A 29 7.64 33.26 -36.28
CA VAL A 29 8.80 33.36 -35.38
C VAL A 29 8.65 32.30 -34.30
N LEU A 30 9.57 31.33 -34.29
CA LEU A 30 9.65 30.30 -33.26
C LEU A 30 10.71 30.67 -32.23
N GLN A 31 10.35 30.63 -30.95
CA GLN A 31 11.26 30.96 -29.86
C GLN A 31 12.18 29.77 -29.52
N PRO A 32 13.37 30.01 -28.95
CA PRO A 32 14.19 28.94 -28.41
C PRO A 32 13.46 28.18 -27.29
N GLY A 33 13.82 26.92 -27.10
CA GLY A 33 13.20 26.01 -26.14
C GLY A 33 12.26 24.99 -26.79
N LEU A 34 11.49 24.30 -25.95
CA LEU A 34 10.49 23.33 -26.38
C LEU A 34 9.30 24.10 -27.00
N GLN A 35 8.97 23.79 -28.24
CA GLN A 35 7.89 24.41 -28.99
C GLN A 35 6.93 23.32 -29.48
N GLU A 36 5.64 23.58 -29.36
CA GLU A 36 4.60 22.78 -30.01
C GLU A 36 4.19 23.48 -31.30
N VAL A 37 4.37 22.80 -32.43
CA VAL A 37 4.12 23.37 -33.76
C VAL A 37 3.32 22.38 -34.62
N GLU A 38 2.67 22.88 -35.67
CA GLU A 38 2.04 22.01 -36.65
C GLU A 38 3.06 21.13 -37.37
N GLN A 39 2.67 19.92 -37.73
CA GLN A 39 3.53 18.94 -38.40
C GLN A 39 4.16 19.51 -39.67
N ASP A 40 3.40 20.27 -40.47
CA ASP A 40 3.89 20.90 -41.70
C ASP A 40 5.01 21.93 -41.44
N ILE A 41 4.96 22.60 -40.28
CA ILE A 41 6.00 23.53 -39.83
C ILE A 41 7.24 22.75 -39.38
N ALA A 42 7.06 21.65 -38.64
CA ALA A 42 8.17 20.80 -38.21
C ALA A 42 8.87 20.10 -39.39
N GLU A 43 8.12 19.75 -40.45
CA GLU A 43 8.65 19.14 -41.67
C GLU A 43 9.31 20.15 -42.62
N HIS A 44 9.08 21.46 -42.42
CA HIS A 44 9.73 22.50 -43.20
C HIS A 44 11.26 22.36 -43.10
N TRP A 45 11.94 22.32 -44.25
CA TRP A 45 13.37 22.01 -44.35
C TRP A 45 14.26 22.84 -43.41
N PHE A 46 13.95 24.13 -43.25
CA PHE A 46 14.72 25.04 -42.40
C PHE A 46 14.50 24.78 -40.91
N VAL A 47 13.26 24.42 -40.52
CA VAL A 47 12.93 24.06 -39.13
C VAL A 47 13.60 22.75 -38.78
N LYS A 48 13.42 21.73 -39.64
CA LYS A 48 14.00 20.40 -39.47
C LYS A 48 15.53 20.42 -39.34
N ALA A 49 16.22 21.30 -40.07
CA ALA A 49 17.67 21.44 -39.98
C ALA A 49 18.17 22.09 -38.68
N HIS A 50 17.32 22.85 -37.98
CA HIS A 50 17.69 23.65 -36.82
C HIS A 50 16.92 23.27 -35.54
N SER A 51 16.12 22.21 -35.60
CA SER A 51 15.32 21.71 -34.49
C SER A 51 15.66 20.25 -34.21
N GLN A 52 15.62 19.86 -32.93
CA GLN A 52 15.63 18.47 -32.54
C GLN A 52 14.18 17.99 -32.44
N ALA A 53 13.86 16.87 -33.08
CA ALA A 53 12.55 16.23 -32.92
C ALA A 53 12.47 15.63 -31.52
N ILE A 54 11.47 16.03 -30.74
CA ILE A 54 11.17 15.37 -29.46
C ILE A 54 10.22 14.23 -29.79
N THR A 55 10.70 13.01 -29.59
CA THR A 55 9.86 11.84 -29.80
C THR A 55 8.87 11.73 -28.64
N SER A 56 7.69 11.16 -28.89
CA SER A 56 6.75 10.86 -27.80
C SER A 56 7.36 9.96 -26.71
N SER A 57 8.46 9.25 -27.02
CA SER A 57 9.24 8.45 -26.06
C SER A 57 9.94 9.31 -25.00
N ASP A 58 10.36 10.53 -25.34
CA ASP A 58 11.10 11.40 -24.42
C ASP A 58 10.17 12.02 -23.36
N ALA A 59 8.98 12.47 -23.76
CA ALA A 59 7.95 12.94 -22.84
C ALA A 59 7.39 11.81 -21.97
N LEU A 60 7.16 10.63 -22.57
CA LEU A 60 6.67 9.45 -21.85
C LEU A 60 7.66 8.97 -20.79
N SER A 61 8.97 9.14 -21.01
CA SER A 61 10.00 8.67 -20.06
C SER A 61 9.94 9.43 -18.73
N GLY A 62 9.63 10.72 -18.74
CA GLY A 62 9.49 11.51 -17.51
C GLY A 62 8.25 11.13 -16.70
N GLU A 63 7.10 11.01 -17.35
CA GLU A 63 5.86 10.57 -16.70
C GLU A 63 5.95 9.14 -16.18
N LEU A 64 6.60 8.24 -16.95
CA LEU A 64 6.83 6.86 -16.53
C LEU A 64 7.77 6.79 -15.32
N GLN A 65 8.78 7.65 -15.25
CA GLN A 65 9.66 7.74 -14.08
C GLN A 65 8.91 8.22 -12.83
N VAL A 66 8.06 9.26 -12.96
CA VAL A 66 7.23 9.74 -11.84
C VAL A 66 6.27 8.65 -11.37
N ALA A 67 5.62 7.93 -12.30
CA ALA A 67 4.74 6.81 -11.97
C ALA A 67 5.49 5.66 -11.29
N LEU A 68 6.71 5.36 -11.74
CA LEU A 68 7.58 4.34 -11.14
C LEU A 68 7.99 4.72 -9.72
N ASP A 69 8.40 5.97 -9.49
CA ASP A 69 8.79 6.47 -8.17
C ASP A 69 7.60 6.42 -7.20
N ALA A 70 6.41 6.84 -7.66
CA ALA A 70 5.18 6.75 -6.87
C ALA A 70 4.80 5.30 -6.52
N ALA A 71 4.92 4.38 -7.49
CA ALA A 71 4.66 2.96 -7.26
C ALA A 71 5.64 2.35 -6.25
N ASN A 72 6.93 2.69 -6.35
CA ASN A 72 7.95 2.21 -5.41
C ASN A 72 7.69 2.73 -3.98
N ALA A 73 7.34 4.01 -3.83
CA ALA A 73 6.98 4.57 -2.52
C ALA A 73 5.74 3.88 -1.92
N ALA A 74 4.74 3.55 -2.75
CA ALA A 74 3.56 2.82 -2.31
C ALA A 74 3.90 1.38 -1.86
N ILE A 75 4.77 0.69 -2.60
CA ILE A 75 5.25 -0.65 -2.24
C ILE A 75 5.98 -0.61 -0.90
N GLU A 76 6.91 0.32 -0.71
CA GLU A 76 7.64 0.47 0.56
C GLU A 76 6.69 0.73 1.74
N SER A 77 5.70 1.61 1.56
CA SER A 77 4.68 1.88 2.57
C SER A 77 3.86 0.64 2.92
N LEU A 78 3.43 -0.14 1.92
CA LEU A 78 2.66 -1.36 2.12
C LEU A 78 3.49 -2.46 2.79
N THR A 79 4.76 -2.59 2.43
CA THR A 79 5.69 -3.53 3.09
C THR A 79 5.82 -3.20 4.57
N ASN A 80 6.08 -1.93 4.91
CA ASN A 80 6.18 -1.50 6.32
C ASN A 80 4.89 -1.77 7.11
N GLN A 81 3.72 -1.54 6.50
CA GLN A 81 2.43 -1.85 7.12
C GLN A 81 2.23 -3.35 7.32
N SER A 82 2.64 -4.16 6.35
CA SER A 82 2.56 -5.62 6.41
C SER A 82 3.45 -6.19 7.52
N GLU A 83 4.67 -5.66 7.67
CA GLU A 83 5.59 -6.04 8.76
C GLU A 83 5.00 -5.67 10.12
N ALA A 84 4.52 -4.43 10.28
CA ALA A 84 3.88 -3.99 11.53
C ALA A 84 2.63 -4.83 11.88
N ALA A 85 1.81 -5.19 10.89
CA ALA A 85 0.66 -6.06 11.09
C ALA A 85 1.09 -7.48 11.49
N THR A 86 2.17 -8.00 10.92
CA THR A 86 2.75 -9.30 11.29
C THR A 86 3.21 -9.31 12.75
N ASP A 87 3.91 -8.27 13.17
CA ASP A 87 4.35 -8.12 14.57
C ASP A 87 3.17 -8.06 15.53
N GLN A 88 2.13 -7.30 15.18
CA GLN A 88 0.91 -7.20 15.99
C GLN A 88 0.16 -8.54 16.08
N ILE A 89 0.09 -9.30 14.99
CA ILE A 89 -0.50 -10.65 14.99
C ILE A 89 0.28 -11.59 15.91
N ASN A 90 1.61 -11.53 15.88
CA ASN A 90 2.46 -12.36 16.74
C ASN A 90 2.24 -12.02 18.22
N GLN A 91 2.20 -10.73 18.57
CA GLN A 91 1.90 -10.27 19.93
C GLN A 91 0.52 -10.77 20.41
N LEU A 92 -0.53 -10.55 19.62
CA LEU A 92 -1.88 -10.99 19.97
C LEU A 92 -1.99 -12.52 20.10
N THR A 93 -1.24 -13.25 19.27
CA THR A 93 -1.19 -14.72 19.33
C THR A 93 -0.57 -15.21 20.63
N ASP A 94 0.51 -14.57 21.09
CA ASP A 94 1.17 -14.95 22.33
C ASP A 94 0.35 -14.54 23.57
N ASP A 95 -0.32 -13.39 23.52
CA ASP A 95 -1.28 -12.98 24.55
C ASP A 95 -2.44 -13.97 24.68
N LEU A 96 -2.98 -14.45 23.56
CA LEU A 96 -4.02 -15.49 23.56
C LEU A 96 -3.53 -16.78 24.21
N LYS A 97 -2.33 -17.25 23.85
CA LYS A 97 -1.74 -18.46 24.46
C LYS A 97 -1.55 -18.30 25.97
N ASN A 98 -1.12 -17.13 26.43
CA ASN A 98 -0.95 -16.86 27.85
C ASN A 98 -2.30 -16.85 28.58
N ARG A 99 -3.31 -16.19 28.03
CA ARG A 99 -4.67 -16.19 28.56
C ARG A 99 -5.28 -17.59 28.61
N ASP A 100 -5.07 -18.41 27.59
CA ASP A 100 -5.57 -19.79 27.57
C ASP A 100 -4.95 -20.64 28.68
N LYS A 101 -3.65 -20.45 28.98
CA LYS A 101 -2.99 -21.10 30.11
C LYS A 101 -3.57 -20.63 31.45
N GLU A 102 -3.73 -19.32 31.64
CA GLU A 102 -4.31 -18.78 32.86
C GLU A 102 -5.74 -19.28 33.09
N VAL A 103 -6.56 -19.33 32.04
CA VAL A 103 -7.93 -19.87 32.10
C VAL A 103 -7.91 -21.36 32.47
N ALA A 104 -6.97 -22.14 31.92
CA ALA A 104 -6.82 -23.55 32.28
C ALA A 104 -6.42 -23.73 33.76
N ASP A 105 -5.45 -22.95 34.24
CA ASP A 105 -4.99 -23.00 35.63
C ASP A 105 -6.10 -22.59 36.62
N LEU A 106 -6.84 -21.52 36.31
CA LEU A 106 -7.97 -21.09 37.12
C LEU A 106 -9.09 -22.14 37.14
N LYS A 107 -9.38 -22.81 36.03
CA LYS A 107 -10.33 -23.94 36.00
C LYS A 107 -9.89 -25.09 36.91
N ILE A 108 -8.60 -25.42 36.92
CA ILE A 108 -8.05 -26.46 37.80
C ILE A 108 -8.19 -26.05 39.27
N GLN A 109 -7.86 -24.80 39.61
CA GLN A 109 -7.99 -24.29 40.98
C GLN A 109 -9.46 -24.31 41.44
N LEU A 110 -10.38 -23.92 40.57
CA LEU A 110 -11.81 -23.90 40.87
C LEU A 110 -12.36 -25.32 41.08
N ALA A 111 -11.95 -26.28 40.25
CA ALA A 111 -12.28 -27.69 40.43
C ALA A 111 -11.74 -28.26 41.76
N LYS A 112 -10.47 -27.95 42.10
CA LYS A 112 -9.88 -28.35 43.39
C LYS A 112 -10.65 -27.75 44.57
N ALA A 113 -10.97 -26.46 44.52
CA ALA A 113 -11.72 -25.79 45.59
C ALA A 113 -13.12 -26.40 45.80
N GLN A 114 -13.83 -26.74 44.72
CA GLN A 114 -15.12 -27.42 44.77
C GLN A 114 -15.02 -28.83 45.37
N GLN A 115 -13.96 -29.56 45.05
CA GLN A 115 -13.71 -30.88 45.61
C GLN A 115 -13.42 -30.79 47.12
N THR A 116 -12.56 -29.86 47.55
CA THR A 116 -12.24 -29.65 48.97
C THR A 116 -13.47 -29.22 49.77
N GLN A 117 -14.35 -28.37 49.22
CA GLN A 117 -15.63 -28.03 49.85
C GLN A 117 -16.56 -29.23 49.97
N SER A 118 -16.61 -30.10 48.95
CA SER A 118 -17.45 -31.31 48.97
C SER A 118 -16.93 -32.36 49.96
N GLU A 119 -15.61 -32.48 50.12
CA GLU A 119 -14.98 -33.34 51.14
C GLU A 119 -15.15 -32.76 52.56
N ALA A 120 -15.05 -31.44 52.73
CA ALA A 120 -15.27 -30.78 54.03
C ALA A 120 -16.74 -30.75 54.47
N ALA A 121 -17.69 -30.80 53.52
CA ALA A 121 -19.13 -30.88 53.80
C ALA A 121 -19.62 -32.31 54.12
N LYS A 122 -18.76 -33.33 53.96
CA LYS A 122 -19.07 -34.70 54.38
C LYS A 122 -18.89 -34.78 55.91
N PRO A 123 -19.93 -35.10 56.69
CA PRO A 123 -19.81 -35.08 58.15
C PRO A 123 -18.72 -36.08 58.58
N ALA A 124 -17.74 -35.56 59.30
CA ALA A 124 -16.86 -36.37 60.13
C ALA A 124 -17.73 -36.94 61.25
N ASP A 125 -18.03 -38.23 61.17
CA ASP A 125 -18.34 -38.97 62.39
C ASP A 125 -17.60 -40.32 62.38
N SER A 126 -16.89 -40.55 63.47
CA SER A 126 -16.10 -41.72 63.85
C SER A 126 -16.10 -41.71 65.38
N PRO A 127 -15.74 -42.81 66.07
CA PRO A 127 -16.31 -44.15 66.10
C PRO A 127 -16.81 -44.52 67.52
N ALA A 128 -17.60 -45.61 67.62
CA ALA A 128 -17.85 -46.47 68.79
C ALA A 128 -18.39 -45.86 70.12
N ASP A 129 -19.59 -46.29 70.52
CA ASP A 129 -19.79 -46.80 71.89
C ASP A 129 -20.83 -47.93 71.93
N THR A 130 -20.49 -48.92 72.74
CA THR A 130 -21.20 -50.15 73.10
C THR A 130 -22.48 -49.89 73.90
N GLU A 131 -23.56 -50.66 73.68
CA GLU A 131 -24.30 -51.37 74.75
C GLU A 131 -25.59 -52.06 74.23
N THR A 132 -25.60 -53.38 74.42
CA THR A 132 -26.71 -54.33 74.65
C THR A 132 -28.17 -53.84 74.70
N LYS A 133 -29.06 -54.52 73.95
CA LYS A 133 -30.39 -54.95 74.44
C LYS A 133 -31.04 -56.08 73.62
N THR A 134 -30.99 -57.29 74.21
CA THR A 134 -32.08 -58.28 74.40
C THR A 134 -33.24 -58.41 73.37
N LYS A 135 -33.29 -59.61 72.77
CA LYS A 135 -34.36 -60.65 72.84
C LYS A 135 -35.83 -60.29 72.54
N GLY A 136 -36.42 -61.02 71.59
CA GLY A 136 -37.85 -61.36 71.50
C GLY A 136 -38.35 -61.34 70.05
N LYS A 137 -39.10 -62.31 69.53
CA LYS A 137 -39.62 -63.60 69.99
C LYS A 137 -39.97 -64.37 68.72
#